data_AF-A0A8J2SFZ0-F1
#
_entry.id   AF-A0A8J2SFZ0-F1
#
_cell.length_a   1.000
_cell.length_b   1.000
_cell.length_c   1.000
_cell.angle_alpha   90.00
_cell.angle_beta   90.00
_cell.angle_gamma   90.00
#
_symmetry.space_group_name_H-M   'P 1'
#
loop_
_entity.id
_entity.type
_entity.pdbx_description
1 polymer ?
#
loop_
_entity_poly.entity_id
_entity_poly.type
_entity_poly.pdbx_seq_one_letter_code
_entity_poly.pdbx_strand_id
1 'polypeptide(L)'
;MPAAQYPMHVLPVARLLQLQRLPTHEEIKDELVLQRDGMATVFVSQTWLSRSHPDTADNVKLTLLQSFLRDASAGKKDVRPSLLCEIFWGGRLKIKARALRKIQYVWLDVFSIPQADREQQGAAIASIPNYVSSAAFFVCVAGAWRHESGALRDVRAWCARGWCRMELLCNLLSPEAKPLIVLQSPTDVRSHGPAGLFGRNWIISPVGRGEFTVEADRVALGPVIERLIDERMAAKRAEGTEAALRWYRFLHAHKASLLLGTGIKVTPYDTLEAWMRRLAFASATQRDGQGWSPLSYAILEGRVDLVTALLDAGANATGVLRRDEPAFLVTKGMSDLHLAAMRCDEDESETTRVESIIQVLLARGADAGQRDTSGNSCLHFACTLGHISCIEAILKHLPALKDEPMSFGVAPFGYLALNGHTAALERYMDRFPDDFRDDNTGAPAGWVNYACELVGDLDLISMLIARGHAVDYFDVSRAVPKLKKILWVSKLVNRLMNRPPTILDHYAVGYATPLHLAAYNGNIGAVDLLLGAGADVASTRHPLRMTPLAAAAAAGHREVCARLLAAGAPVDARDGRGRTASAWAARRGHTEL
;
A
#
# COMPACT_ATOMS: atom_id res chain seq x y z
N MET A 1 -1.95 14.39 -28.63
CA MET A 1 -0.76 14.22 -27.76
C MET A 1 0.46 14.67 -28.56
N PRO A 2 1.47 15.31 -27.96
CA PRO A 2 2.75 15.46 -28.64
C PRO A 2 3.24 14.05 -29.03
N ALA A 3 3.93 13.93 -30.16
CA ALA A 3 4.56 12.67 -30.57
C ALA A 3 5.37 12.12 -29.38
N ALA A 4 5.21 10.83 -29.07
CA ALA A 4 5.99 10.19 -28.02
C ALA A 4 7.47 10.50 -28.29
N GLN A 5 8.08 11.31 -27.43
CA GLN A 5 9.44 11.83 -27.65
C GLN A 5 10.49 10.70 -27.72
N TYR A 6 10.09 9.47 -27.34
CA TYR A 6 10.89 8.26 -27.42
C TYR A 6 10.04 7.05 -27.87
N PRO A 7 10.55 6.23 -28.81
CA PRO A 7 9.93 4.98 -29.23
C PRO A 7 9.91 3.94 -28.10
N MET A 8 8.72 3.41 -27.79
CA MET A 8 8.53 2.40 -26.75
C MET A 8 8.96 1.02 -27.26
N HIS A 9 10.13 0.56 -26.84
CA HIS A 9 10.62 -0.78 -27.17
C HIS A 9 10.15 -1.79 -26.12
N VAL A 10 9.55 -2.90 -26.57
CA VAL A 10 8.86 -3.88 -25.73
C VAL A 10 9.22 -5.30 -26.11
N LEU A 11 9.10 -6.22 -25.16
CA LEU A 11 9.28 -7.66 -25.42
C LEU A 11 7.92 -8.31 -25.71
N PRO A 12 7.74 -9.03 -26.84
CA PRO A 12 6.51 -9.77 -27.09
C PRO A 12 6.22 -10.79 -25.99
N VAL A 13 4.97 -10.90 -25.53
CA VAL A 13 4.57 -11.87 -24.49
C VAL A 13 4.96 -13.30 -24.89
N ALA A 14 4.78 -13.65 -26.17
CA ALA A 14 5.15 -14.96 -26.71
C ALA A 14 6.64 -15.29 -26.51
N ARG A 15 7.51 -14.28 -26.63
CA ARG A 15 8.94 -14.44 -26.42
C ARG A 15 9.27 -14.58 -24.93
N LEU A 16 8.67 -13.75 -24.08
CA LEU A 16 8.83 -13.82 -22.62
C LEU A 16 8.46 -15.21 -22.06
N LEU A 17 7.40 -15.82 -22.59
CA LEU A 17 6.96 -17.16 -22.21
C LEU A 17 7.93 -18.31 -22.55
N GLN A 18 8.92 -18.04 -23.41
CA GLN A 18 9.95 -19.00 -23.85
C GLN A 18 11.30 -18.78 -23.16
N LEU A 19 11.46 -17.67 -22.44
CA LEU A 19 12.70 -17.37 -21.72
C LEU A 19 12.96 -18.45 -20.65
N GLN A 20 14.23 -18.85 -20.56
CA GLN A 20 14.72 -19.78 -19.54
C GLN A 20 15.23 -19.04 -18.30
N ARG A 21 15.70 -17.81 -18.47
CA ARG A 21 16.08 -16.86 -17.42
C ARG A 21 15.72 -15.45 -17.87
N LEU A 22 15.73 -14.49 -16.94
CA LEU A 22 15.62 -13.09 -17.33
C LEU A 22 16.92 -12.66 -18.03
N PRO A 23 16.85 -12.14 -19.25
CA PRO A 23 18.03 -11.64 -19.92
C PRO A 23 18.34 -10.20 -19.49
N THR A 24 19.60 -9.83 -19.59
CA THR A 24 20.03 -8.42 -19.53
C THR A 24 19.50 -7.66 -20.74
N HIS A 25 19.43 -6.33 -20.65
CA HIS A 25 18.99 -5.51 -21.80
C HIS A 25 19.84 -5.78 -23.04
N GLU A 26 21.17 -5.84 -22.87
CA GLU A 26 22.13 -6.06 -23.94
C GLU A 26 21.92 -7.39 -24.67
N GLU A 27 21.41 -8.41 -23.97
CA GLU A 27 21.11 -9.74 -24.52
C GLU A 27 19.81 -9.76 -25.34
N ILE A 28 18.84 -8.88 -25.06
CA ILE A 28 17.54 -8.85 -25.77
C ILE A 28 17.29 -7.61 -26.61
N LYS A 29 18.19 -6.63 -26.63
CA LYS A 29 17.99 -5.36 -27.35
C LYS A 29 17.56 -5.55 -28.82
N ASP A 30 18.08 -6.59 -29.48
CA ASP A 30 17.78 -6.91 -30.88
C ASP A 30 16.46 -7.70 -31.04
N GLU A 31 15.91 -8.22 -29.94
CA GLU A 31 14.59 -8.86 -29.88
C GLU A 31 13.46 -7.89 -29.49
N LEU A 32 13.79 -6.67 -29.04
CA LEU A 32 12.81 -5.66 -28.67
C LEU A 32 12.13 -5.09 -29.91
N VAL A 33 10.81 -4.91 -29.83
CA VAL A 33 10.01 -4.36 -30.93
C VAL A 33 9.38 -3.04 -30.52
N LEU A 34 9.10 -2.17 -31.48
CA LEU A 34 8.31 -0.97 -31.23
C LEU A 34 6.87 -1.35 -30.84
N GLN A 35 6.37 -0.82 -29.74
CA GLN A 35 5.00 -1.04 -29.28
C GLN A 35 4.01 -0.48 -30.31
N ARG A 36 2.94 -1.25 -30.56
CA ARG A 36 1.81 -0.86 -31.41
C ARG A 36 0.50 -1.28 -30.73
N ASP A 37 -0.57 -0.55 -31.02
CA ASP A 37 -1.90 -0.85 -30.50
C ASP A 37 -2.34 -2.28 -30.86
N GLY A 38 -2.93 -2.98 -29.90
CA GLY A 38 -3.39 -4.37 -30.08
C GLY A 38 -2.32 -5.45 -29.98
N MET A 39 -1.02 -5.11 -29.94
CA MET A 39 0.04 -6.11 -29.74
C MET A 39 0.12 -6.55 -28.28
N ALA A 40 0.10 -7.86 -28.01
CA ALA A 40 0.36 -8.44 -26.69
C ALA A 40 1.87 -8.39 -26.34
N THR A 41 2.25 -7.39 -25.57
CA THR A 41 3.63 -7.02 -25.27
C THR A 41 3.79 -6.72 -23.78
N VAL A 42 5.01 -6.89 -23.30
CA VAL A 42 5.41 -6.52 -21.95
C VAL A 42 6.48 -5.47 -22.06
N PHE A 43 6.27 -4.35 -21.37
CA PHE A 43 7.39 -3.47 -21.07
C PHE A 43 8.11 -4.02 -19.88
N VAL A 44 9.33 -4.45 -20.13
CA VAL A 44 10.27 -4.78 -19.07
C VAL A 44 10.87 -3.45 -18.65
N SER A 45 10.58 -2.97 -17.44
CA SER A 45 11.23 -1.77 -16.91
C SER A 45 12.72 -2.04 -16.77
N GLN A 46 13.52 -1.41 -17.64
CA GLN A 46 14.96 -1.65 -17.77
C GLN A 46 15.81 -0.73 -16.88
N THR A 47 15.25 -0.20 -15.78
CA THR A 47 15.93 0.83 -14.98
C THR A 47 16.20 0.41 -13.53
N TRP A 48 17.46 -0.01 -13.31
CA TRP A 48 18.30 -0.01 -12.08
C TRP A 48 17.88 -0.77 -10.79
N LEU A 49 18.67 -1.80 -10.43
CA LEU A 49 19.55 -1.89 -9.25
C LEU A 49 20.47 -3.15 -9.28
N SER A 50 21.77 -2.91 -9.49
CA SER A 50 22.93 -3.81 -9.30
C SER A 50 23.33 -4.71 -10.48
N ARG A 51 24.61 -5.14 -10.48
CA ARG A 51 25.16 -6.13 -11.42
C ARG A 51 24.63 -7.55 -11.20
N SER A 52 23.89 -7.78 -10.12
CA SER A 52 23.30 -9.07 -9.78
C SER A 52 22.01 -9.29 -10.54
N HIS A 53 21.79 -10.53 -10.97
CA HIS A 53 20.58 -10.91 -11.66
C HIS A 53 19.39 -10.80 -10.68
N PRO A 54 18.24 -10.25 -11.10
CA PRO A 54 17.17 -9.96 -10.18
C PRO A 54 16.33 -11.18 -9.84
N ASP A 55 16.37 -12.23 -10.66
CA ASP A 55 15.82 -13.52 -10.32
C ASP A 55 16.83 -14.37 -9.55
N THR A 56 16.33 -15.20 -8.65
CA THR A 56 17.13 -16.24 -8.00
C THR A 56 17.68 -17.21 -9.05
N ALA A 57 18.74 -17.97 -8.73
CA ALA A 57 19.29 -19.01 -9.61
C ALA A 57 18.22 -19.99 -10.15
N ASP A 58 17.15 -20.19 -9.39
CA ASP A 58 16.03 -21.08 -9.71
C ASP A 58 14.91 -20.44 -10.56
N ASN A 59 15.07 -19.20 -11.06
CA ASN A 59 14.10 -18.49 -11.92
C ASN A 59 12.68 -18.33 -11.33
N VAL A 60 12.57 -18.13 -10.01
CA VAL A 60 11.29 -18.03 -9.29
C VAL A 60 10.42 -16.88 -9.82
N LYS A 61 11.00 -15.70 -10.08
CA LYS A 61 10.26 -14.51 -10.51
C LYS A 61 9.76 -14.67 -11.94
N LEU A 62 10.61 -15.15 -12.83
CA LEU A 62 10.25 -15.45 -14.22
C LEU A 62 9.15 -16.50 -14.28
N THR A 63 9.28 -17.58 -13.51
CA THR A 63 8.27 -18.66 -13.46
C THR A 63 6.93 -18.14 -12.96
N LEU A 64 6.92 -17.31 -11.91
CA LEU A 64 5.71 -16.67 -11.39
C LEU A 64 5.04 -15.79 -12.45
N LEU A 65 5.83 -14.93 -13.11
CA LEU A 65 5.34 -14.06 -14.16
C LEU A 65 4.78 -14.84 -15.35
N GLN A 66 5.51 -15.84 -15.84
CA GLN A 66 5.06 -16.69 -16.95
C GLN A 66 3.77 -17.43 -16.59
N SER A 67 3.66 -17.94 -15.36
CA SER A 67 2.45 -18.59 -14.87
C SER A 67 1.26 -17.63 -14.89
N PHE A 68 1.44 -16.42 -14.34
CA PHE A 68 0.41 -15.37 -14.38
C PHE A 68 0.00 -15.02 -15.81
N LEU A 69 0.96 -14.79 -16.72
CA LEU A 69 0.67 -14.44 -18.11
C LEU A 69 -0.07 -15.57 -18.84
N ARG A 70 0.31 -16.84 -18.64
CA ARG A 70 -0.43 -17.99 -19.20
C ARG A 70 -1.86 -18.05 -18.68
N ASP A 71 -2.07 -17.87 -17.37
CA ASP A 71 -3.40 -17.89 -16.75
C ASP A 71 -4.26 -16.69 -17.21
N ALA A 72 -3.64 -15.52 -17.35
CA ALA A 72 -4.26 -14.28 -17.80
C ALA A 72 -4.67 -14.34 -19.28
N SER A 73 -3.77 -14.79 -20.17
CA SER A 73 -4.06 -14.99 -21.59
C SER A 73 -5.14 -16.05 -21.82
N ALA A 74 -5.18 -17.11 -21.01
CA ALA A 74 -6.24 -18.11 -21.05
C ALA A 74 -7.57 -17.62 -20.42
N GLY A 75 -7.53 -16.54 -19.63
CA GLY A 75 -8.66 -16.05 -18.85
C GLY A 75 -9.18 -17.07 -17.85
N LYS A 76 -8.26 -17.75 -17.15
CA LYS A 76 -8.60 -18.84 -16.20
C LYS A 76 -9.07 -18.35 -14.84
N LYS A 77 -8.60 -17.18 -14.37
CA LYS A 77 -8.83 -16.69 -13.00
C LYS A 77 -9.09 -15.20 -12.94
N ASP A 78 -10.03 -14.81 -12.07
CA ASP A 78 -10.22 -13.42 -11.65
C ASP A 78 -9.08 -13.01 -10.71
N VAL A 79 -8.58 -11.78 -10.85
CA VAL A 79 -7.71 -11.15 -9.83
C VAL A 79 -8.61 -10.48 -8.80
N ARG A 80 -8.44 -10.84 -7.53
CA ARG A 80 -9.20 -10.25 -6.43
C ARG A 80 -8.44 -9.08 -5.83
N PRO A 81 -9.13 -8.10 -5.24
CA PRO A 81 -8.47 -7.06 -4.46
C PRO A 81 -7.65 -7.68 -3.31
N SER A 82 -6.63 -6.96 -2.84
CA SER A 82 -6.04 -7.26 -1.53
C SER A 82 -7.08 -7.11 -0.43
N LEU A 83 -6.84 -7.73 0.74
CA LEU A 83 -7.80 -7.70 1.85
C LEU A 83 -8.16 -6.26 2.25
N LEU A 84 -7.18 -5.38 2.41
CA LEU A 84 -7.41 -3.96 2.71
C LEU A 84 -8.24 -3.29 1.61
N CYS A 85 -7.94 -3.56 0.34
CA CYS A 85 -8.72 -3.01 -0.77
C CYS A 85 -10.18 -3.49 -0.76
N GLU A 86 -10.40 -4.77 -0.46
CA GLU A 86 -11.74 -5.38 -0.37
C GLU A 86 -12.53 -4.83 0.83
N ILE A 87 -11.85 -4.55 1.94
CA ILE A 87 -12.41 -3.91 3.14
C ILE A 87 -12.95 -2.50 2.80
N PHE A 88 -12.12 -1.65 2.18
CA PHE A 88 -12.49 -0.25 1.95
C PHE A 88 -13.34 -0.02 0.69
N TRP A 89 -13.15 -0.83 -0.35
CA TRP A 89 -13.77 -0.62 -1.66
C TRP A 89 -14.62 -1.78 -2.14
N GLY A 90 -14.77 -2.84 -1.33
CA GLY A 90 -15.49 -4.05 -1.72
C GLY A 90 -14.89 -4.71 -2.97
N GLY A 91 -15.75 -5.28 -3.80
CA GLY A 91 -15.35 -5.93 -5.05
C GLY A 91 -15.00 -4.98 -6.21
N ARG A 92 -14.95 -3.65 -6.01
CA ARG A 92 -14.78 -2.66 -7.10
C ARG A 92 -13.47 -2.81 -7.86
N LEU A 93 -12.40 -3.24 -7.18
CA LEU A 93 -11.08 -3.43 -7.77
C LEU A 93 -10.87 -4.84 -8.36
N LYS A 94 -11.91 -5.67 -8.37
CA LYS A 94 -11.82 -7.03 -8.91
C LYS A 94 -11.65 -7.00 -10.42
N ILE A 95 -10.57 -7.61 -10.93
CA ILE A 95 -10.32 -7.72 -12.37
C ILE A 95 -10.83 -9.08 -12.84
N LYS A 96 -11.78 -9.05 -13.77
CA LYS A 96 -12.37 -10.27 -14.33
C LYS A 96 -11.40 -10.97 -15.27
N ALA A 97 -11.40 -12.31 -15.26
CA ALA A 97 -10.54 -13.10 -16.14
C ALA A 97 -10.67 -12.74 -17.64
N ARG A 98 -11.88 -12.38 -18.07
CA ARG A 98 -12.13 -11.89 -19.45
C ARG A 98 -11.44 -10.57 -19.79
N ALA A 99 -11.23 -9.70 -18.80
CA ALA A 99 -10.52 -8.44 -19.00
C ALA A 99 -9.01 -8.68 -19.16
N LEU A 100 -8.47 -9.68 -18.44
CA LEU A 100 -7.07 -10.10 -18.55
C LEU A 100 -6.74 -10.72 -19.92
N ARG A 101 -7.71 -11.30 -20.63
CA ARG A 101 -7.50 -11.77 -22.02
C ARG A 101 -7.13 -10.64 -22.98
N LYS A 102 -7.50 -9.40 -22.65
CA LYS A 102 -7.16 -8.21 -23.43
C LYS A 102 -5.84 -7.58 -23.01
N ILE A 103 -4.93 -8.35 -22.39
CA ILE A 103 -3.55 -7.91 -22.16
C ILE A 103 -2.93 -7.54 -23.52
N GLN A 104 -2.92 -6.24 -23.80
CA GLN A 104 -2.19 -5.66 -24.92
C GLN A 104 -0.83 -5.23 -24.40
N TYR A 105 -0.77 -4.39 -23.38
CA TYR A 105 0.50 -3.89 -22.87
C TYR A 105 0.55 -3.99 -21.34
N VAL A 106 1.51 -4.77 -20.83
CA VAL A 106 1.78 -4.94 -19.39
C VAL A 106 3.04 -4.19 -19.03
N TRP A 107 2.93 -3.26 -18.08
CA TRP A 107 4.10 -2.73 -17.40
C TRP A 107 4.59 -3.73 -16.36
N LEU A 108 5.85 -4.13 -16.45
CA LEU A 108 6.48 -5.06 -15.53
C LEU A 108 7.64 -4.39 -14.79
N ASP A 109 7.46 -4.20 -13.50
CA ASP A 109 8.54 -3.84 -12.58
C ASP A 109 9.06 -5.11 -11.89
N VAL A 110 9.97 -5.80 -12.58
CA VAL A 110 10.86 -6.80 -11.99
C VAL A 110 12.15 -6.05 -11.68
N PHE A 111 12.56 -6.04 -10.41
CA PHE A 111 13.79 -5.37 -9.94
C PHE A 111 14.95 -5.51 -10.95
N SER A 112 15.67 -4.43 -11.20
CA SER A 112 16.15 -4.15 -12.56
C SER A 112 17.66 -4.39 -12.74
N ILE A 113 18.07 -4.86 -13.92
CA ILE A 113 19.47 -5.03 -14.37
C ILE A 113 20.01 -3.68 -14.89
N PRO A 114 21.33 -3.38 -14.86
CA PRO A 114 21.86 -2.07 -15.24
C PRO A 114 21.81 -1.79 -16.75
N GLN A 115 21.68 -0.52 -17.12
CA GLN A 115 22.09 0.02 -18.43
C GLN A 115 23.47 0.68 -18.29
N ALA A 116 24.36 0.52 -19.27
CA ALA A 116 25.74 0.98 -19.21
C ALA A 116 25.96 2.49 -19.53
N ASP A 117 24.98 3.18 -20.11
CA ASP A 117 25.11 4.56 -20.65
C ASP A 117 24.21 5.59 -19.91
N ARG A 118 24.78 6.77 -19.59
CA ARG A 118 24.13 7.85 -18.81
C ARG A 118 23.20 8.74 -19.63
N GLU A 119 23.47 8.94 -20.91
CA GLU A 119 22.63 9.80 -21.77
C GLU A 119 21.28 9.11 -22.04
N GLN A 120 21.32 7.80 -22.33
CA GLN A 120 20.14 6.94 -22.50
C GLN A 120 19.29 6.87 -21.23
N GLN A 121 19.92 6.95 -20.05
CA GLN A 121 19.22 6.93 -18.76
C GLN A 121 18.27 8.13 -18.59
N GLY A 122 18.71 9.35 -18.88
CA GLY A 122 17.86 10.56 -18.77
C GLY A 122 16.66 10.54 -19.72
N ALA A 123 16.87 10.02 -20.94
CA ALA A 123 15.81 9.80 -21.92
C ALA A 123 14.74 8.78 -21.46
N ALA A 124 15.16 7.73 -20.74
CA ALA A 124 14.23 6.74 -20.18
C ALA A 124 13.28 7.38 -19.14
N ILE A 125 13.80 8.21 -18.23
CA ILE A 125 12.99 8.91 -17.20
C ILE A 125 11.91 9.77 -17.85
N ALA A 126 12.29 10.54 -18.88
CA ALA A 126 11.38 11.44 -19.58
C ALA A 126 10.23 10.72 -20.30
N SER A 127 10.37 9.42 -20.59
CA SER A 127 9.39 8.64 -21.33
C SER A 127 8.45 7.79 -20.46
N ILE A 128 8.75 7.63 -19.16
CA ILE A 128 7.89 6.95 -18.16
C ILE A 128 6.42 7.36 -18.27
N PRO A 129 6.06 8.67 -18.33
CA PRO A 129 4.64 9.05 -18.33
C PRO A 129 3.87 8.51 -19.52
N ASN A 130 4.49 8.49 -20.71
CA ASN A 130 3.86 7.99 -21.93
C ASN A 130 3.58 6.48 -21.80
N TYR A 131 4.56 5.72 -21.34
CA TYR A 131 4.42 4.27 -21.16
C TYR A 131 3.33 3.93 -20.14
N VAL A 132 3.37 4.61 -19.00
CA VAL A 132 2.39 4.44 -17.94
C VAL A 132 0.97 4.78 -18.41
N SER A 133 0.83 5.81 -19.23
CA SER A 133 -0.46 6.21 -19.80
C SER A 133 -1.02 5.17 -20.77
N SER A 134 -0.17 4.42 -21.48
CA SER A 134 -0.58 3.41 -22.48
C SER A 134 -0.77 1.99 -21.91
N ALA A 135 -0.34 1.73 -20.67
CA ALA A 135 -0.50 0.45 -19.97
C ALA A 135 -1.96 -0.01 -19.86
N ALA A 136 -2.25 -1.25 -20.29
CA ALA A 136 -3.54 -1.88 -20.03
C ALA A 136 -3.65 -2.34 -18.57
N PHE A 137 -2.55 -2.85 -18.01
CA PHE A 137 -2.42 -3.22 -16.61
C PHE A 137 -1.02 -2.90 -16.10
N PHE A 138 -0.94 -2.52 -14.83
CA PHE A 138 0.32 -2.45 -14.09
C PHE A 138 0.54 -3.76 -13.35
N VAL A 139 1.68 -4.41 -13.56
CA VAL A 139 2.03 -5.66 -12.88
C VAL A 139 3.36 -5.50 -12.15
N CYS A 140 3.35 -5.79 -10.85
CA CYS A 140 4.52 -5.79 -9.99
C CYS A 140 4.80 -7.22 -9.51
N VAL A 141 6.05 -7.66 -9.60
CA VAL A 141 6.51 -8.97 -9.13
C VAL A 141 7.27 -8.75 -7.84
N ALA A 142 6.60 -8.97 -6.70
CA ALA A 142 7.07 -8.57 -5.37
C ALA A 142 6.70 -9.58 -4.27
N GLY A 143 7.10 -10.84 -4.45
CA GLY A 143 7.07 -11.84 -3.39
C GLY A 143 8.17 -11.58 -2.36
N ALA A 144 8.04 -12.13 -1.16
CA ALA A 144 9.03 -11.95 -0.11
C ALA A 144 10.28 -12.81 -0.40
N TRP A 145 11.25 -12.24 -1.12
CA TRP A 145 12.48 -12.92 -1.53
C TRP A 145 13.72 -12.23 -0.93
N ARG A 146 14.80 -12.99 -0.78
CA ARG A 146 16.11 -12.46 -0.40
C ARG A 146 16.97 -12.25 -1.64
N HIS A 147 17.52 -11.06 -1.80
CA HIS A 147 18.50 -10.73 -2.83
C HIS A 147 19.87 -11.36 -2.49
N GLU A 148 20.75 -11.51 -3.48
CA GLU A 148 22.12 -12.02 -3.27
C GLU A 148 22.90 -11.20 -2.22
N SER A 149 22.61 -9.91 -2.11
CA SER A 149 23.17 -9.02 -1.08
C SER A 149 22.63 -9.26 0.34
N GLY A 150 21.72 -10.21 0.52
CA GLY A 150 21.04 -10.49 1.78
C GLY A 150 19.82 -9.59 2.06
N ALA A 151 19.56 -8.55 1.27
CA ALA A 151 18.42 -7.66 1.47
C ALA A 151 17.08 -8.33 1.12
N LEU A 152 16.01 -8.05 1.88
CA LEU A 152 14.66 -8.48 1.54
C LEU A 152 14.05 -7.59 0.46
N ARG A 153 13.35 -8.21 -0.48
CA ARG A 153 12.72 -7.55 -1.63
C ARG A 153 11.26 -7.98 -1.70
N ASP A 154 10.40 -7.33 -0.93
CA ASP A 154 8.95 -7.52 -0.94
C ASP A 154 8.24 -6.29 -1.53
N VAL A 155 6.90 -6.26 -1.45
CA VAL A 155 6.10 -5.13 -1.92
C VAL A 155 6.41 -3.83 -1.16
N ARG A 156 6.90 -3.89 0.08
CA ARG A 156 7.29 -2.69 0.86
C ARG A 156 8.60 -2.13 0.35
N ALA A 157 9.61 -2.98 0.18
CA ALA A 157 10.88 -2.61 -0.42
C ALA A 157 10.67 -2.03 -1.82
N TRP A 158 9.73 -2.59 -2.59
CA TRP A 158 9.29 -2.03 -3.87
C TRP A 158 8.73 -0.60 -3.70
N CYS A 159 7.76 -0.41 -2.80
CA CYS A 159 7.16 0.90 -2.53
C CYS A 159 8.14 1.94 -1.96
N ALA A 160 9.26 1.53 -1.34
CA ALA A 160 10.26 2.42 -0.76
C ALA A 160 11.12 3.13 -1.83
N ARG A 161 11.17 2.61 -3.05
CA ARG A 161 11.93 3.20 -4.17
C ARG A 161 11.23 4.44 -4.74
N GLY A 162 11.97 5.53 -4.93
CA GLY A 162 11.43 6.77 -5.52
C GLY A 162 10.83 6.57 -6.91
N TRP A 163 11.44 5.70 -7.70
CA TRP A 163 11.00 5.30 -9.04
C TRP A 163 9.62 4.68 -9.09
N CYS A 164 9.36 3.69 -8.25
CA CYS A 164 8.06 3.02 -8.20
C CYS A 164 6.97 4.02 -7.82
N ARG A 165 7.26 4.95 -6.89
CA ARG A 165 6.33 6.03 -6.56
C ARG A 165 6.08 6.98 -7.73
N MET A 166 7.12 7.31 -8.51
CA MET A 166 6.97 8.11 -9.72
C MET A 166 6.05 7.43 -10.74
N GLU A 167 6.26 6.15 -11.04
CA GLU A 167 5.44 5.38 -11.99
C GLU A 167 3.96 5.33 -11.56
N LEU A 168 3.73 5.12 -10.26
CA LEU A 168 2.39 5.11 -9.69
C LEU A 168 1.72 6.49 -9.74
N LEU A 169 2.47 7.56 -9.46
CA LEU A 169 1.97 8.93 -9.59
C LEU A 169 1.63 9.25 -11.05
N CYS A 170 2.48 8.86 -12.00
CA CYS A 170 2.19 8.98 -13.43
C CYS A 170 0.90 8.23 -13.81
N ASN A 171 0.66 7.05 -13.24
CA ASN A 171 -0.55 6.25 -13.52
C ASN A 171 -1.79 6.96 -12.99
N LEU A 172 -1.72 7.51 -11.78
CA LEU A 172 -2.78 8.31 -11.19
C LEU A 172 -3.10 9.57 -12.01
N LEU A 173 -2.07 10.27 -12.49
CA LEU A 173 -2.21 11.49 -13.28
C LEU A 173 -2.65 11.23 -14.72
N SER A 174 -2.60 9.97 -15.18
CA SER A 174 -3.04 9.61 -16.52
C SER A 174 -4.55 9.85 -16.73
N PRO A 175 -5.02 9.99 -17.99
CA PRO A 175 -6.44 10.18 -18.27
C PRO A 175 -7.34 9.10 -17.65
N GLU A 176 -6.88 7.84 -17.68
CA GLU A 176 -7.53 6.69 -17.06
C GLU A 176 -6.52 5.94 -16.17
N ALA A 177 -6.63 6.11 -14.86
CA ALA A 177 -5.77 5.42 -13.91
C ALA A 177 -6.14 3.93 -13.81
N LYS A 178 -5.13 3.05 -13.89
CA LYS A 178 -5.31 1.60 -13.93
C LYS A 178 -5.06 0.96 -12.56
N PRO A 179 -5.71 -0.17 -12.24
CA PRO A 179 -5.38 -0.94 -11.05
C PRO A 179 -3.97 -1.54 -11.15
N LEU A 180 -3.28 -1.61 -10.02
CA LEU A 180 -2.01 -2.32 -9.88
C LEU A 180 -2.28 -3.78 -9.53
N ILE A 181 -1.65 -4.71 -10.23
CA ILE A 181 -1.66 -6.15 -9.94
C ILE A 181 -0.31 -6.49 -9.29
N VAL A 182 -0.35 -7.06 -8.10
CA VAL A 182 0.84 -7.50 -7.36
C VAL A 182 0.90 -9.03 -7.35
N LEU A 183 2.01 -9.59 -7.84
CA LEU A 183 2.30 -11.02 -7.86
C LEU A 183 3.28 -11.33 -6.72
N GLN A 184 2.80 -11.99 -5.67
CA GLN A 184 3.64 -12.37 -4.52
C GLN A 184 3.98 -13.87 -4.54
N SER A 185 3.04 -14.70 -5.00
CA SER A 185 3.22 -16.15 -5.20
C SER A 185 2.23 -16.66 -6.26
N PRO A 186 2.35 -17.93 -6.71
CA PRO A 186 1.39 -18.50 -7.66
C PRO A 186 -0.06 -18.52 -7.16
N THR A 187 -0.28 -18.43 -5.84
CA THR A 187 -1.62 -18.39 -5.23
C THR A 187 -2.01 -17.01 -4.71
N ASP A 188 -1.06 -16.08 -4.63
CA ASP A 188 -1.29 -14.72 -4.15
C ASP A 188 -1.01 -13.67 -5.23
N VAL A 189 -2.08 -13.40 -5.98
CA VAL A 189 -2.14 -12.40 -7.04
C VAL A 189 -3.30 -11.46 -6.72
N ARG A 190 -2.97 -10.20 -6.40
CA ARG A 190 -3.92 -9.23 -5.85
C ARG A 190 -3.97 -7.95 -6.66
N SER A 191 -5.16 -7.36 -6.75
CA SER A 191 -5.34 -6.02 -7.31
C SER A 191 -5.39 -4.95 -6.22
N HIS A 192 -4.87 -3.78 -6.57
CA HIS A 192 -4.80 -2.59 -5.74
C HIS A 192 -5.36 -1.40 -6.52
N GLY A 193 -5.87 -0.41 -5.81
CA GLY A 193 -6.38 0.81 -6.42
C GLY A 193 -5.25 1.59 -7.09
N PRO A 194 -5.58 2.50 -8.04
CA PRO A 194 -4.58 3.41 -8.60
C PRO A 194 -3.97 4.34 -7.53
N ALA A 195 -4.69 4.57 -6.43
CA ALA A 195 -4.22 5.25 -5.23
C ALA A 195 -3.25 4.42 -4.36
N GLY A 196 -3.18 3.11 -4.62
CA GLY A 196 -2.18 2.21 -4.07
C GLY A 196 -2.57 1.23 -2.98
N LEU A 197 -1.55 0.78 -2.25
CA LEU A 197 -1.67 0.05 -0.98
C LEU A 197 -1.98 1.05 0.14
N PHE A 198 -3.15 0.92 0.75
CA PHE A 198 -3.41 1.58 2.02
C PHE A 198 -2.36 1.14 3.05
N GLY A 199 -1.61 2.11 3.58
CA GLY A 199 -0.51 1.93 4.51
C GLY A 199 0.65 2.90 4.28
N ARG A 200 0.81 3.40 3.04
CA ARG A 200 1.65 4.55 2.70
C ARG A 200 0.91 5.32 1.60
N ASN A 201 0.26 6.45 1.89
CA ASN A 201 -0.60 7.15 0.93
C ASN A 201 0.17 7.60 -0.34
N TRP A 202 0.08 6.86 -1.46
CA TRP A 202 0.89 7.15 -2.66
C TRP A 202 0.50 8.43 -3.39
N ILE A 203 -0.75 8.87 -3.26
CA ILE A 203 -1.25 10.12 -3.88
C ILE A 203 -0.57 11.36 -3.27
N ILE A 204 -0.05 11.27 -2.06
CA ILE A 204 0.58 12.39 -1.35
C ILE A 204 2.03 12.09 -0.95
N SER A 205 2.54 10.89 -1.26
CA SER A 205 3.92 10.50 -0.97
C SER A 205 4.87 11.22 -1.93
N PRO A 206 5.93 11.88 -1.44
CA PRO A 206 6.88 12.53 -2.31
C PRO A 206 7.63 11.55 -3.21
N VAL A 207 7.75 11.90 -4.51
CA VAL A 207 8.52 11.08 -5.45
C VAL A 207 10.03 11.17 -5.17
N GLY A 208 10.48 12.31 -4.63
CA GLY A 208 11.90 12.59 -4.34
C GLY A 208 12.40 12.07 -3.00
N ARG A 209 11.57 11.45 -2.16
CA ARG A 209 11.99 10.78 -0.92
C ARG A 209 12.35 9.31 -1.18
N GLY A 210 12.76 8.57 -0.14
CA GLY A 210 13.03 7.13 -0.18
C GLY A 210 14.35 6.71 -0.84
N GLU A 211 14.44 5.44 -1.23
CA GLU A 211 15.70 4.86 -1.72
C GLU A 211 15.93 5.17 -3.20
N PHE A 212 17.10 5.77 -3.47
CA PHE A 212 17.65 5.97 -4.80
C PHE A 212 19.03 5.35 -4.87
N THR A 213 19.30 4.62 -5.95
CA THR A 213 20.65 4.09 -6.21
C THR A 213 21.62 5.16 -6.67
N VAL A 214 21.10 6.11 -7.43
CA VAL A 214 21.83 7.26 -7.94
C VAL A 214 21.08 8.50 -7.49
N GLU A 215 21.73 9.28 -6.66
CA GLU A 215 21.13 10.47 -6.07
C GLU A 215 20.74 11.52 -7.13
N ALA A 216 21.50 11.64 -8.22
CA ALA A 216 21.19 12.55 -9.33
C ALA A 216 19.84 12.25 -10.00
N ASP A 217 19.41 10.99 -10.01
CA ASP A 217 18.14 10.59 -10.63
C ASP A 217 16.94 11.18 -9.88
N ARG A 218 17.07 11.37 -8.56
CA ARG A 218 16.07 12.04 -7.72
C ARG A 218 15.74 13.44 -8.24
N VAL A 219 16.76 14.18 -8.65
CA VAL A 219 16.62 15.54 -9.18
C VAL A 219 15.99 15.52 -10.57
N ALA A 220 16.32 14.52 -11.38
CA ALA A 220 15.74 14.34 -12.71
C ALA A 220 14.23 14.04 -12.69
N LEU A 221 13.70 13.49 -11.59
CA LEU A 221 12.26 13.25 -11.44
C LEU A 221 11.44 14.54 -11.39
N GLY A 222 12.00 15.59 -10.75
CA GLY A 222 11.29 16.82 -10.44
C GLY A 222 10.63 17.45 -11.68
N PRO A 223 11.40 17.82 -12.72
CA PRO A 223 10.85 18.51 -13.89
C PRO A 223 9.79 17.69 -14.65
N VAL A 224 9.91 16.36 -14.65
CA VAL A 224 8.94 15.48 -15.30
C VAL A 224 7.61 15.50 -14.56
N ILE A 225 7.65 15.35 -13.23
CA ILE A 225 6.44 15.33 -12.39
C ILE A 225 5.81 16.72 -12.31
N GLU A 226 6.61 17.78 -12.18
CA GLU A 226 6.10 19.15 -12.19
C GLU A 226 5.31 19.43 -13.47
N ARG A 227 5.90 19.13 -14.63
CA ARG A 227 5.23 19.30 -15.93
C ARG A 227 3.92 18.52 -16.00
N LEU A 228 3.90 17.24 -15.59
CA LEU A 228 2.68 16.43 -15.60
C LEU A 228 1.57 17.00 -14.71
N ILE A 229 1.93 17.43 -13.49
CA ILE A 229 0.98 18.05 -12.57
C ILE A 229 0.44 19.34 -13.18
N ASP A 230 1.30 20.19 -13.75
CA ASP A 230 0.91 21.45 -14.37
C ASP A 230 0.02 21.25 -15.61
N GLU A 231 0.35 20.29 -16.48
CA GLU A 231 -0.47 19.92 -17.64
C GLU A 231 -1.84 19.40 -17.21
N ARG A 232 -1.89 18.50 -16.20
CA ARG A 232 -3.15 17.96 -15.68
C ARG A 232 -3.99 19.04 -15.01
N MET A 233 -3.37 19.93 -14.24
CA MET A 233 -4.02 21.09 -13.64
C MET A 233 -4.56 22.05 -14.69
N ALA A 234 -3.81 22.34 -15.74
CA ALA A 234 -4.23 23.22 -16.84
C ALA A 234 -5.44 22.62 -17.58
N ALA A 235 -5.40 21.33 -17.92
CA ALA A 235 -6.50 20.62 -18.54
C ALA A 235 -7.78 20.67 -17.67
N LYS A 236 -7.65 20.35 -16.37
CA LYS A 236 -8.77 20.39 -15.43
C LYS A 236 -9.32 21.79 -15.19
N ARG A 237 -8.45 22.81 -15.18
CA ARG A 237 -8.88 24.21 -15.09
C ARG A 237 -9.66 24.64 -16.34
N ALA A 238 -9.23 24.21 -17.53
CA ALA A 238 -9.88 24.52 -18.80
C ALA A 238 -11.27 23.86 -18.93
N GLU A 239 -11.45 22.66 -18.37
CA GLU A 239 -12.77 21.98 -18.32
C GLU A 239 -13.81 22.82 -17.54
N GLY A 240 -13.41 23.59 -16.54
CA GLY A 240 -14.26 24.56 -15.82
C GLY A 240 -15.43 23.98 -15.00
N THR A 241 -15.65 22.66 -15.04
CA THR A 241 -16.69 22.00 -14.24
C THR A 241 -16.30 21.95 -12.76
N GLU A 242 -17.29 21.87 -11.87
CA GLU A 242 -17.04 21.75 -10.43
C GLU A 242 -16.14 20.54 -10.09
N ALA A 243 -16.38 19.40 -10.75
CA ALA A 243 -15.57 18.19 -10.57
C ALA A 243 -14.12 18.37 -11.09
N ALA A 244 -13.94 19.09 -12.20
CA ALA A 244 -12.61 19.37 -12.72
C ALA A 244 -11.86 20.37 -11.84
N LEU A 245 -12.54 21.40 -11.33
CA LEU A 245 -11.99 22.33 -10.36
C LEU A 245 -11.59 21.64 -9.05
N ARG A 246 -12.34 20.62 -8.59
CA ARG A 246 -11.98 19.78 -7.44
C ARG A 246 -10.62 19.12 -7.64
N TRP A 247 -10.42 18.46 -8.79
CA TRP A 247 -9.12 17.86 -9.16
C TRP A 247 -8.00 18.90 -9.27
N TYR A 248 -8.25 20.02 -9.94
CA TYR A 248 -7.29 21.10 -10.08
C TYR A 248 -6.82 21.62 -8.71
N ARG A 249 -7.76 21.87 -7.78
CA ARG A 249 -7.46 22.33 -6.41
C ARG A 249 -6.74 21.27 -5.58
N PHE A 250 -7.12 20.00 -5.73
CA PHE A 250 -6.46 18.88 -5.04
C PHE A 250 -5.00 18.75 -5.48
N LEU A 251 -4.73 18.75 -6.80
CA LEU A 251 -3.37 18.69 -7.33
C LEU A 251 -2.53 19.91 -6.91
N HIS A 252 -3.14 21.09 -6.88
CA HIS A 252 -2.50 22.29 -6.37
C HIS A 252 -2.06 22.13 -4.92
N ALA A 253 -2.99 21.72 -4.03
CA ALA A 253 -2.72 21.54 -2.61
C ALA A 253 -1.59 20.54 -2.33
N HIS A 254 -1.43 19.52 -3.18
CA HIS A 254 -0.42 18.49 -3.01
C HIS A 254 0.86 18.70 -3.84
N LYS A 255 0.95 19.70 -4.72
CA LYS A 255 2.10 19.89 -5.63
C LYS A 255 3.43 19.96 -4.88
N ALA A 256 3.49 20.74 -3.79
CA ALA A 256 4.69 20.87 -2.97
C ALA A 256 5.09 19.53 -2.31
N SER A 257 4.13 18.83 -1.72
CA SER A 257 4.35 17.51 -1.10
C SER A 257 4.84 16.49 -2.13
N LEU A 258 4.22 16.43 -3.30
CA LEU A 258 4.58 15.50 -4.36
C LEU A 258 6.01 15.71 -4.89
N LEU A 259 6.46 16.96 -4.94
CA LEU A 259 7.80 17.36 -5.40
C LEU A 259 8.86 17.38 -4.30
N LEU A 260 8.49 17.12 -3.04
CA LEU A 260 9.42 17.13 -1.92
C LEU A 260 10.58 16.14 -2.16
N GLY A 261 11.81 16.59 -1.87
CA GLY A 261 13.04 15.84 -2.10
C GLY A 261 13.60 15.91 -3.52
N THR A 262 12.85 16.41 -4.52
CA THR A 262 13.34 16.52 -5.92
C THR A 262 14.23 17.74 -6.18
N GLY A 263 14.32 18.66 -5.21
CA GLY A 263 15.02 19.95 -5.36
C GLY A 263 14.17 21.07 -5.96
N ILE A 264 12.98 20.76 -6.50
CA ILE A 264 12.02 21.79 -6.96
C ILE A 264 11.33 22.42 -5.75
N LYS A 265 11.40 23.75 -5.68
CA LYS A 265 10.67 24.54 -4.69
C LYS A 265 9.39 25.09 -5.32
N VAL A 266 8.26 24.76 -4.73
CA VAL A 266 6.96 25.34 -5.11
C VAL A 266 6.74 26.60 -4.30
N THR A 267 6.70 27.75 -4.97
CA THR A 267 6.45 29.03 -4.30
C THR A 267 4.98 29.11 -3.88
N PRO A 268 4.70 29.31 -2.58
CA PRO A 268 3.33 29.50 -2.11
C PRO A 268 2.76 30.84 -2.59
N TYR A 269 1.44 30.97 -2.55
CA TYR A 269 0.80 32.28 -2.68
C TYR A 269 0.86 33.02 -1.34
N ASP A 270 1.35 34.26 -1.37
CA ASP A 270 1.63 35.05 -0.16
C ASP A 270 0.37 35.60 0.52
N THR A 271 -0.76 35.72 -0.19
CA THR A 271 -2.01 36.26 0.37
C THR A 271 -3.20 35.34 0.14
N LEU A 272 -4.15 35.37 1.09
CA LEU A 272 -5.43 34.68 0.99
C LEU A 272 -6.17 35.05 -0.31
N GLU A 273 -6.16 36.33 -0.69
CA GLU A 273 -6.82 36.82 -1.90
C GLU A 273 -6.20 36.23 -3.18
N ALA A 274 -4.87 36.24 -3.29
CA ALA A 274 -4.17 35.68 -4.44
C ALA A 274 -4.42 34.16 -4.55
N TRP A 275 -4.39 33.46 -3.42
CA TRP A 275 -4.67 32.03 -3.33
C TRP A 275 -6.12 31.72 -3.74
N MET A 276 -7.11 32.44 -3.19
CA MET A 276 -8.53 32.28 -3.54
C MET A 276 -8.80 32.55 -5.02
N ARG A 277 -8.22 33.62 -5.58
CA ARG A 277 -8.32 33.96 -7.00
C ARG A 277 -7.72 32.87 -7.88
N ARG A 278 -6.54 32.36 -7.52
CA ARG A 278 -5.88 31.26 -8.26
C ARG A 278 -6.74 30.00 -8.30
N LEU A 279 -7.37 29.68 -7.18
CA LEU A 279 -8.21 28.48 -7.03
C LEU A 279 -9.67 28.68 -7.45
N ALA A 280 -10.00 29.85 -8.00
CA ALA A 280 -11.33 30.22 -8.46
C ALA A 280 -12.40 30.02 -7.37
N PHE A 281 -12.09 30.41 -6.13
CA PHE A 281 -13.09 30.49 -5.06
C PHE A 281 -13.81 31.83 -5.09
N ALA A 282 -15.13 31.81 -4.90
CA ALA A 282 -15.98 32.99 -4.85
C ALA A 282 -15.99 33.65 -3.45
N SER A 283 -15.87 32.85 -2.38
CA SER A 283 -15.84 33.34 -1.00
C SER A 283 -15.14 32.34 -0.07
N ALA A 284 -14.70 32.79 1.12
CA ALA A 284 -14.10 31.93 2.13
C ALA A 284 -15.08 30.86 2.67
N THR A 285 -16.37 31.16 2.62
CA THR A 285 -17.46 30.29 3.08
C THR A 285 -18.02 29.37 1.99
N GLN A 286 -17.51 29.46 0.76
CA GLN A 286 -17.98 28.65 -0.36
C GLN A 286 -17.90 27.16 -0.02
N ARG A 287 -18.96 26.42 -0.33
CA ARG A 287 -18.95 24.97 -0.40
C ARG A 287 -19.55 24.52 -1.72
N ASP A 288 -18.89 23.57 -2.34
CA ASP A 288 -19.38 23.01 -3.59
C ASP A 288 -20.48 21.95 -3.35
N GLY A 289 -21.05 21.39 -4.42
CA GLY A 289 -22.15 20.41 -4.32
C GLY A 289 -21.80 19.19 -3.47
N GLN A 290 -20.52 18.82 -3.39
CA GLN A 290 -20.04 17.72 -2.56
C GLN A 290 -19.51 18.15 -1.19
N GLY A 291 -19.61 19.43 -0.84
CA GLY A 291 -19.25 19.95 0.48
C GLY A 291 -17.79 20.35 0.62
N TRP A 292 -16.97 20.30 -0.43
CA TRP A 292 -15.59 20.78 -0.35
C TRP A 292 -15.56 22.31 -0.27
N SER A 293 -14.63 22.83 0.52
CA SER A 293 -14.52 24.27 0.81
C SER A 293 -13.09 24.78 0.58
N PRO A 294 -12.87 26.11 0.49
CA PRO A 294 -11.53 26.68 0.58
C PRO A 294 -10.75 26.15 1.80
N LEU A 295 -11.42 26.04 2.96
CA LEU A 295 -10.80 25.50 4.18
C LEU A 295 -10.25 24.08 3.96
N SER A 296 -11.00 23.22 3.26
CA SER A 296 -10.57 21.86 2.94
C SER A 296 -9.25 21.83 2.16
N TYR A 297 -9.06 22.72 1.17
CA TYR A 297 -7.83 22.76 0.37
C TYR A 297 -6.68 23.47 1.10
N ALA A 298 -6.95 24.49 1.92
CA ALA A 298 -5.92 25.09 2.78
C ALA A 298 -5.35 24.09 3.78
N ILE A 299 -6.22 23.22 4.34
CA ILE A 299 -5.82 22.08 5.18
C ILE A 299 -4.96 21.11 4.40
N LEU A 300 -5.39 20.70 3.20
CA LEU A 300 -4.63 19.77 2.36
C LEU A 300 -3.29 20.34 1.90
N GLU A 301 -3.17 21.67 1.76
CA GLU A 301 -1.91 22.37 1.45
C GLU A 301 -1.00 22.50 2.69
N GLY A 302 -1.58 22.44 3.89
CA GLY A 302 -0.87 22.55 5.17
C GLY A 302 -0.63 23.98 5.61
N ARG A 303 -1.39 24.93 5.11
CA ARG A 303 -1.17 26.36 5.35
C ARG A 303 -1.94 26.82 6.58
N VAL A 304 -1.29 26.78 7.76
CA VAL A 304 -1.92 27.18 9.05
C VAL A 304 -2.44 28.62 8.99
N ASP A 305 -1.72 29.51 8.30
CA ASP A 305 -2.09 30.89 8.05
C ASP A 305 -3.39 31.01 7.23
N LEU A 306 -3.51 30.25 6.13
CA LEU A 306 -4.73 30.23 5.32
C LEU A 306 -5.90 29.59 6.07
N VAL A 307 -5.66 28.50 6.81
CA VAL A 307 -6.66 27.85 7.66
C VAL A 307 -7.22 28.85 8.67
N THR A 308 -6.35 29.57 9.38
CA THR A 308 -6.74 30.57 10.38
C THR A 308 -7.52 31.70 9.72
N ALA A 309 -7.00 32.28 8.64
CA ALA A 309 -7.63 33.39 7.94
C ALA A 309 -9.01 33.02 7.36
N LEU A 310 -9.18 31.80 6.84
CA LEU A 310 -10.47 31.31 6.34
C LEU A 310 -11.48 31.13 7.47
N LEU A 311 -11.05 30.59 8.61
CA LEU A 311 -11.91 30.42 9.80
C LEU A 311 -12.30 31.78 10.39
N ASP A 312 -11.39 32.76 10.41
CA ASP A 312 -11.67 34.14 10.82
C ASP A 312 -12.66 34.84 9.85
N ALA A 313 -12.59 34.49 8.55
CA ALA A 313 -13.55 34.92 7.53
C ALA A 313 -14.88 34.14 7.56
N GLY A 314 -15.11 33.29 8.57
CA GLY A 314 -16.38 32.60 8.80
C GLY A 314 -16.52 31.25 8.09
N ALA A 315 -15.44 30.64 7.59
CA ALA A 315 -15.49 29.29 7.07
C ALA A 315 -16.00 28.30 8.14
N ASN A 316 -16.92 27.42 7.75
CA ASN A 316 -17.53 26.47 8.68
C ASN A 316 -16.55 25.33 9.03
N ALA A 317 -16.07 25.25 10.27
CA ALA A 317 -15.17 24.20 10.76
C ALA A 317 -15.83 22.81 10.94
N THR A 318 -17.17 22.73 10.94
CA THR A 318 -17.91 21.47 11.18
C THR A 318 -18.52 20.88 9.91
N GLY A 319 -18.28 21.49 8.75
CA GLY A 319 -18.82 21.00 7.49
C GLY A 319 -18.25 19.64 7.09
N VAL A 320 -19.09 18.84 6.42
CA VAL A 320 -18.74 17.47 6.00
C VAL A 320 -18.87 17.30 4.49
N LEU A 321 -18.07 16.38 3.97
CA LEU A 321 -18.07 15.94 2.57
C LEU A 321 -19.28 15.03 2.32
N ARG A 322 -19.96 15.22 1.18
CA ARG A 322 -21.29 14.63 0.91
C ARG A 322 -21.26 13.38 0.03
N ARG A 323 -20.12 13.07 -0.60
CA ARG A 323 -19.95 11.93 -1.50
C ARG A 323 -18.58 11.28 -1.28
N ASP A 324 -18.50 10.00 -1.62
CA ASP A 324 -17.22 9.31 -1.72
C ASP A 324 -16.43 9.88 -2.90
N GLU A 325 -15.14 10.12 -2.69
CA GLU A 325 -14.19 10.49 -3.73
C GLU A 325 -12.95 9.59 -3.60
N PRO A 326 -13.01 8.36 -4.12
CA PRO A 326 -11.95 7.36 -3.93
C PRO A 326 -10.58 7.82 -4.44
N ALA A 327 -10.55 8.69 -5.45
CA ALA A 327 -9.32 9.27 -5.98
C ALA A 327 -8.60 10.18 -4.97
N PHE A 328 -9.29 10.68 -3.95
CA PHE A 328 -8.71 11.50 -2.88
C PHE A 328 -8.70 10.77 -1.54
N LEU A 329 -9.00 9.46 -1.55
CA LEU A 329 -9.18 8.65 -0.34
C LEU A 329 -10.26 9.20 0.59
N VAL A 330 -11.25 9.90 0.03
CA VAL A 330 -12.32 10.53 0.77
C VAL A 330 -13.56 9.65 0.78
N THR A 331 -14.15 9.52 1.96
CA THR A 331 -15.46 8.89 2.17
C THR A 331 -16.50 9.95 2.51
N LYS A 332 -17.76 9.67 2.18
CA LYS A 332 -18.88 10.52 2.58
C LYS A 332 -18.91 10.67 4.11
N GLY A 333 -19.22 11.86 4.59
CA GLY A 333 -19.34 12.19 6.02
C GLY A 333 -18.02 12.62 6.69
N MET A 334 -16.89 12.53 5.99
CA MET A 334 -15.63 13.12 6.47
C MET A 334 -15.77 14.62 6.71
N SER A 335 -15.23 15.12 7.83
CA SER A 335 -15.08 16.55 8.10
C SER A 335 -13.71 17.06 7.67
N ASP A 336 -13.52 18.38 7.71
CA ASP A 336 -12.23 19.03 7.50
C ASP A 336 -11.14 18.54 8.50
N LEU A 337 -11.55 18.09 9.70
CA LEU A 337 -10.64 17.45 10.67
C LEU A 337 -10.18 16.04 10.23
N HIS A 338 -11.00 15.31 9.47
CA HIS A 338 -10.56 14.05 8.85
C HIS A 338 -9.48 14.32 7.79
N LEU A 339 -9.67 15.35 6.96
CA LEU A 339 -8.68 15.76 5.96
C LEU A 339 -7.36 16.19 6.61
N ALA A 340 -7.42 16.93 7.72
CA ALA A 340 -6.24 17.29 8.49
C ALA A 340 -5.51 16.05 9.02
N ALA A 341 -6.24 15.08 9.59
CA ALA A 341 -5.68 13.82 10.06
C ALA A 341 -5.12 12.92 8.96
N MET A 342 -5.47 13.16 7.69
CA MET A 342 -4.95 12.43 6.53
C MET A 342 -3.64 13.00 5.96
N ARG A 343 -3.24 14.20 6.41
CA ARG A 343 -2.08 14.90 5.87
C ARG A 343 -0.78 14.36 6.49
N CYS A 344 0.18 14.06 5.62
CA CYS A 344 1.53 13.68 6.02
C CYS A 344 2.31 14.91 6.51
N ASP A 345 2.98 14.78 7.66
CA ASP A 345 3.79 15.84 8.29
C ASP A 345 5.29 15.56 8.09
N GLU A 346 5.76 15.63 6.84
CA GLU A 346 7.17 15.41 6.49
C GLU A 346 8.03 16.69 6.50
N ASP A 347 7.42 17.84 6.80
CA ASP A 347 8.07 19.13 6.92
C ASP A 347 7.83 19.70 8.33
N GLU A 348 8.87 19.65 9.18
CA GLU A 348 8.83 20.05 10.58
C GLU A 348 8.69 21.56 10.81
N SER A 349 8.55 22.37 9.75
CA SER A 349 8.36 23.83 9.86
C SER A 349 7.06 24.16 10.60
N GLU A 350 7.09 25.09 11.56
CA GLU A 350 5.90 25.49 12.35
C GLU A 350 4.71 25.95 11.48
N THR A 351 4.99 26.51 10.30
CA THR A 351 4.00 26.95 9.32
C THR A 351 3.20 25.82 8.67
N THR A 352 3.70 24.59 8.70
CA THR A 352 3.10 23.42 8.03
C THR A 352 2.69 22.28 8.95
N ARG A 353 2.92 22.43 10.27
CA ARG A 353 2.64 21.39 11.28
C ARG A 353 1.17 21.02 11.28
N VAL A 354 0.89 19.76 10.98
CA VAL A 354 -0.48 19.21 10.94
C VAL A 354 -1.12 19.28 12.34
N GLU A 355 -0.30 19.15 13.38
CA GLU A 355 -0.71 19.38 14.77
C GLU A 355 -1.36 20.76 14.97
N SER A 356 -0.75 21.83 14.45
CA SER A 356 -1.28 23.19 14.57
C SER A 356 -2.63 23.34 13.88
N ILE A 357 -2.80 22.74 12.70
CA ILE A 357 -4.09 22.74 11.98
C ILE A 357 -5.16 22.03 12.79
N ILE A 358 -4.86 20.85 13.35
CA ILE A 358 -5.79 20.11 14.22
C ILE A 358 -6.18 20.95 15.43
N GLN A 359 -5.20 21.56 16.11
CA GLN A 359 -5.46 22.40 17.29
C GLN A 359 -6.35 23.60 16.95
N VAL A 360 -6.07 24.30 15.83
CA VAL A 360 -6.89 25.41 15.36
C VAL A 360 -8.32 24.96 15.04
N LEU A 361 -8.50 23.85 14.29
CA LEU A 361 -9.83 23.33 13.97
C LEU A 361 -10.63 22.98 15.23
N LEU A 362 -10.01 22.28 16.19
CA LEU A 362 -10.65 21.92 17.46
C LEU A 362 -11.03 23.17 18.27
N ALA A 363 -10.14 24.17 18.35
CA ALA A 363 -10.40 25.44 19.02
C ALA A 363 -11.55 26.24 18.36
N ARG A 364 -11.80 26.02 17.06
CA ARG A 364 -12.92 26.61 16.32
C ARG A 364 -14.17 25.70 16.27
N GLY A 365 -14.24 24.70 17.14
CA GLY A 365 -15.44 23.87 17.34
C GLY A 365 -15.59 22.70 16.37
N ALA A 366 -14.53 22.30 15.67
CA ALA A 366 -14.55 21.05 14.90
C ALA A 366 -14.77 19.84 15.82
N ASP A 367 -15.65 18.93 15.42
CA ASP A 367 -15.99 17.74 16.21
C ASP A 367 -15.03 16.57 15.90
N ALA A 368 -14.16 16.24 16.86
CA ALA A 368 -13.32 15.03 16.80
C ALA A 368 -14.15 13.72 16.80
N GLY A 369 -15.36 13.79 17.38
CA GLY A 369 -16.39 12.76 17.41
C GLY A 369 -17.17 12.59 16.10
N GLN A 370 -16.93 13.42 15.07
CA GLN A 370 -17.56 13.24 13.77
C GLN A 370 -17.18 11.87 13.19
N ARG A 371 -18.15 11.22 12.55
CA ARG A 371 -17.96 9.93 11.86
C ARG A 371 -18.25 10.07 10.37
N ASP A 372 -17.44 9.42 9.55
CA ASP A 372 -17.77 9.18 8.15
C ASP A 372 -18.88 8.13 8.01
N THR A 373 -19.33 7.84 6.78
CA THR A 373 -20.35 6.80 6.53
C THR A 373 -19.88 5.39 6.83
N SER A 374 -18.57 5.21 7.04
CA SER A 374 -17.96 3.96 7.47
C SER A 374 -17.82 3.91 9.00
N GLY A 375 -18.31 4.90 9.74
CA GLY A 375 -18.17 4.94 11.19
C GLY A 375 -16.74 5.25 11.69
N ASN A 376 -15.88 5.77 10.82
CA ASN A 376 -14.50 6.13 11.15
C ASN A 376 -14.41 7.60 11.54
N SER A 377 -13.52 7.90 12.48
CA SER A 377 -13.23 9.25 13.00
C SER A 377 -11.88 9.75 12.49
N CYS A 378 -11.57 11.03 12.71
CA CYS A 378 -10.25 11.57 12.42
C CYS A 378 -9.09 10.78 13.08
N LEU A 379 -9.28 10.26 14.29
CA LEU A 379 -8.28 9.42 14.97
C LEU A 379 -7.97 8.14 14.17
N HIS A 380 -9.00 7.52 13.58
CA HIS A 380 -8.83 6.30 12.80
C HIS A 380 -7.97 6.53 11.54
N PHE A 381 -8.14 7.68 10.88
CA PHE A 381 -7.29 8.07 9.75
C PHE A 381 -5.86 8.39 10.20
N ALA A 382 -5.69 9.13 11.30
CA ALA A 382 -4.37 9.41 11.87
C ALA A 382 -3.61 8.11 12.23
N CYS A 383 -4.28 7.13 12.83
CA CYS A 383 -3.69 5.81 13.13
C CYS A 383 -3.42 4.96 11.88
N THR A 384 -4.29 5.02 10.87
CA THR A 384 -4.06 4.32 9.59
C THR A 384 -2.79 4.81 8.89
N LEU A 385 -2.46 6.08 9.08
CA LEU A 385 -1.34 6.74 8.41
C LEU A 385 -0.11 6.95 9.30
N GLY A 386 -0.18 6.58 10.58
CA GLY A 386 0.96 6.63 11.50
C GLY A 386 1.34 8.04 11.96
N HIS A 387 0.41 9.00 11.89
CA HIS A 387 0.69 10.40 12.22
C HIS A 387 0.61 10.65 13.73
N ILE A 388 1.71 10.37 14.44
CA ILE A 388 1.74 10.37 15.92
C ILE A 388 1.31 11.71 16.53
N SER A 389 1.76 12.83 15.97
CA SER A 389 1.39 14.17 16.47
C SER A 389 -0.11 14.42 16.34
N CYS A 390 -0.74 13.95 15.25
CA CYS A 390 -2.19 14.02 15.06
C CYS A 390 -2.92 13.15 16.08
N ILE A 391 -2.43 11.92 16.29
CA ILE A 391 -2.99 10.99 17.28
C ILE A 391 -2.95 11.62 18.68
N GLU A 392 -1.81 12.19 19.07
CA GLU A 392 -1.62 12.84 20.38
C GLU A 392 -2.53 14.08 20.53
N ALA A 393 -2.60 14.95 19.52
CA ALA A 393 -3.46 16.14 19.56
C ALA A 393 -4.95 15.78 19.66
N ILE A 394 -5.41 14.78 18.90
CA ILE A 394 -6.79 14.32 18.91
C ILE A 394 -7.13 13.68 20.27
N LEU A 395 -6.28 12.79 20.79
CA LEU A 395 -6.51 12.11 22.07
C LEU A 395 -6.41 13.04 23.28
N LYS A 396 -5.63 14.12 23.18
CA LYS A 396 -5.62 15.17 24.21
C LYS A 396 -6.99 15.84 24.34
N HIS A 397 -7.70 16.02 23.23
CA HIS A 397 -9.02 16.66 23.22
C HIS A 397 -10.17 15.69 23.49
N LEU A 398 -10.13 14.47 22.93
CA LEU A 398 -11.17 13.46 23.11
C LEU A 398 -10.57 12.07 23.39
N PRO A 399 -10.14 11.79 24.64
CA PRO A 399 -9.46 10.54 25.00
C PRO A 399 -10.28 9.27 24.73
N ALA A 400 -11.61 9.36 24.84
CA ALA A 400 -12.53 8.24 24.65
C ALA A 400 -12.47 7.62 23.24
N LEU A 401 -12.01 8.38 22.22
CA LEU A 401 -11.89 7.86 20.85
C LEU A 401 -10.94 6.66 20.76
N LYS A 402 -10.00 6.48 21.70
CA LYS A 402 -9.05 5.37 21.67
C LYS A 402 -9.72 3.99 21.76
N ASP A 403 -10.89 3.94 22.40
CA ASP A 403 -11.65 2.71 22.65
C ASP A 403 -12.74 2.48 21.60
N GLU A 404 -12.95 3.46 20.72
CA GLU A 404 -13.94 3.38 19.66
C GLU A 404 -13.37 2.64 18.47
N PRO A 405 -13.91 1.47 18.08
CA PRO A 405 -13.39 0.74 16.95
C PRO A 405 -13.86 1.34 15.62
N MET A 406 -13.07 1.13 14.56
CA MET A 406 -13.49 1.39 13.19
C MET A 406 -14.73 0.57 12.79
N SER A 407 -15.27 0.85 11.59
CA SER A 407 -16.25 0.00 10.88
C SER A 407 -15.96 -1.50 10.98
N PHE A 408 -14.68 -1.85 10.97
CA PHE A 408 -14.20 -3.22 10.93
C PHE A 408 -13.80 -3.79 12.31
N GLY A 409 -14.17 -3.12 13.39
CA GLY A 409 -14.05 -3.68 14.73
C GLY A 409 -12.65 -3.66 15.34
N VAL A 410 -11.64 -3.16 14.62
CA VAL A 410 -10.29 -2.96 15.15
C VAL A 410 -10.28 -1.61 15.89
N ALA A 411 -9.70 -1.56 17.08
CA ALA A 411 -9.41 -0.29 17.76
C ALA A 411 -8.46 0.57 16.89
N PRO A 412 -8.49 1.91 17.00
CA PRO A 412 -7.76 2.80 16.10
C PRO A 412 -6.27 2.45 16.01
N PHE A 413 -5.62 2.21 17.15
CA PHE A 413 -4.20 1.89 17.24
C PHE A 413 -3.83 0.53 16.62
N GLY A 414 -4.79 -0.40 16.48
CA GLY A 414 -4.54 -1.65 15.77
C GLY A 414 -4.11 -1.41 14.32
N TYR A 415 -4.55 -0.31 13.71
CA TYR A 415 -4.12 0.08 12.36
C TYR A 415 -2.67 0.56 12.30
N LEU A 416 -2.06 1.02 13.40
CA LEU A 416 -0.63 1.31 13.43
C LEU A 416 0.17 0.02 13.21
N ALA A 417 -0.21 -1.07 13.89
CA ALA A 417 0.37 -2.38 13.70
C ALA A 417 0.05 -2.95 12.30
N LEU A 418 -1.21 -2.86 11.86
CA LEU A 418 -1.64 -3.36 10.54
C LEU A 418 -1.02 -2.64 9.35
N ASN A 419 -0.43 -1.46 9.53
CA ASN A 419 0.24 -0.74 8.45
C ASN A 419 1.77 -0.73 8.62
N GLY A 420 2.30 -1.17 9.77
CA GLY A 420 3.73 -1.16 10.06
C GLY A 420 4.25 0.23 10.43
N HIS A 421 3.45 1.02 11.16
CA HIS A 421 3.86 2.31 11.69
C HIS A 421 4.60 2.12 13.02
N THR A 422 5.76 1.43 12.98
CA THR A 422 6.50 0.95 14.16
C THR A 422 6.78 2.04 15.18
N ALA A 423 7.33 3.18 14.75
CA ALA A 423 7.66 4.28 15.65
C ALA A 423 6.42 4.92 16.30
N ALA A 424 5.34 5.09 15.53
CA ALA A 424 4.09 5.65 16.05
C ALA A 424 3.42 4.66 17.02
N LEU A 425 3.47 3.36 16.73
CA LEU A 425 2.98 2.33 17.63
C LEU A 425 3.79 2.27 18.92
N GLU A 426 5.13 2.31 18.83
CA GLU A 426 6.00 2.28 20.01
C GLU A 426 5.71 3.45 20.95
N ARG A 427 5.63 4.68 20.44
CA ARG A 427 5.25 5.86 21.24
C ARG A 427 3.86 5.71 21.85
N TYR A 428 2.92 5.14 21.11
CA TYR A 428 1.57 4.88 21.63
C TYR A 428 1.60 3.84 22.76
N MET A 429 2.38 2.77 22.63
CA MET A 429 2.54 1.73 23.65
C MET A 429 3.18 2.28 24.94
N ASP A 430 4.12 3.21 24.82
CA ASP A 430 4.71 3.87 25.99
C ASP A 430 3.70 4.74 26.74
N ARG A 431 2.75 5.35 26.02
CA ARG A 431 1.70 6.18 26.61
C ARG A 431 0.55 5.36 27.19
N PHE A 432 0.22 4.24 26.57
CA PHE A 432 -0.93 3.39 26.92
C PHE A 432 -0.53 1.90 27.05
N PRO A 433 0.38 1.55 27.98
CA PRO A 433 0.94 0.19 28.06
C PRO A 433 -0.12 -0.88 28.37
N ASP A 434 -1.20 -0.52 29.04
CA ASP A 434 -2.28 -1.44 29.40
C ASP A 434 -3.11 -1.88 28.19
N ASP A 435 -3.19 -1.06 27.13
CA ASP A 435 -3.94 -1.39 25.90
C ASP A 435 -3.30 -2.55 25.10
N PHE A 436 -2.09 -2.97 25.48
CA PHE A 436 -1.29 -4.00 24.78
C PHE A 436 -1.10 -5.29 25.59
N ARG A 437 -1.74 -5.38 26.75
CA ARG A 437 -1.67 -6.53 27.66
C ARG A 437 -2.91 -7.40 27.51
N ASP A 438 -2.74 -8.69 27.77
CA ASP A 438 -3.86 -9.61 27.93
C ASP A 438 -4.54 -9.36 29.27
N ASP A 439 -5.85 -9.11 29.25
CA ASP A 439 -6.64 -8.70 30.43
C ASP A 439 -6.58 -9.71 31.60
N ASN A 440 -6.26 -10.98 31.34
CA ASN A 440 -6.27 -12.03 32.36
C ASN A 440 -4.88 -12.29 32.93
N THR A 441 -3.86 -12.27 32.09
CA THR A 441 -2.46 -12.57 32.45
C THR A 441 -1.65 -11.31 32.73
N GLY A 442 -2.11 -10.15 32.29
CA GLY A 442 -1.39 -8.88 32.32
C GLY A 442 -0.15 -8.86 31.41
N ALA A 443 0.09 -9.91 30.63
CA ALA A 443 1.28 -10.06 29.78
C ALA A 443 1.05 -9.42 28.40
N PRO A 444 2.09 -8.84 27.76
CA PRO A 444 1.99 -8.38 26.37
C PRO A 444 1.66 -9.53 25.41
N ALA A 445 0.59 -9.41 24.62
CA ALA A 445 0.05 -10.57 23.89
C ALA A 445 -0.55 -10.24 22.52
N GLY A 446 -0.47 -11.20 21.57
CA GLY A 446 -1.21 -11.21 20.30
C GLY A 446 -0.77 -10.23 19.20
N TRP A 447 0.05 -9.21 19.50
CA TRP A 447 0.45 -8.20 18.51
C TRP A 447 1.44 -8.70 17.46
N VAL A 448 2.26 -9.72 17.77
CA VAL A 448 3.15 -10.36 16.80
C VAL A 448 2.34 -11.04 15.68
N ASN A 449 1.16 -11.59 15.97
CA ASN A 449 0.26 -12.17 14.97
C ASN A 449 -0.18 -11.10 13.96
N TYR A 450 -0.59 -9.92 14.42
CA TYR A 450 -0.99 -8.80 13.55
C TYR A 450 0.15 -8.35 12.64
N ALA A 451 1.36 -8.21 13.20
CA ALA A 451 2.54 -7.82 12.42
C ALA A 451 2.87 -8.86 11.33
N CYS A 452 2.63 -10.15 11.59
CA CYS A 452 2.86 -11.23 10.63
C CYS A 452 1.74 -11.38 9.57
N GLU A 453 0.50 -10.97 9.85
CA GLU A 453 -0.66 -11.27 8.98
C GLU A 453 -0.73 -10.45 7.70
N LEU A 454 -0.41 -9.16 7.71
CA LEU A 454 -0.67 -8.28 6.56
C LEU A 454 0.55 -7.51 6.06
N VAL A 455 1.62 -7.54 6.83
CA VAL A 455 2.62 -6.49 6.81
C VAL A 455 4.00 -7.08 6.70
N GLY A 456 4.31 -8.03 7.57
CA GLY A 456 5.63 -8.62 7.59
C GLY A 456 6.75 -7.66 7.93
N ASP A 457 6.42 -6.53 8.55
CA ASP A 457 7.37 -5.49 8.92
C ASP A 457 8.29 -6.02 10.01
N LEU A 458 9.54 -6.21 9.62
CA LEU A 458 10.54 -6.81 10.50
C LEU A 458 10.88 -5.91 11.68
N ASP A 459 10.84 -4.60 11.49
CA ASP A 459 11.11 -3.65 12.56
C ASP A 459 9.99 -3.71 13.59
N LEU A 460 8.73 -3.76 13.13
CA LEU A 460 7.58 -3.97 13.99
C LEU A 460 7.66 -5.30 14.74
N ILE A 461 7.93 -6.40 14.05
CA ILE A 461 8.02 -7.73 14.66
C ILE A 461 9.15 -7.75 15.69
N SER A 462 10.33 -7.23 15.35
CA SER A 462 11.48 -7.17 16.25
C SER A 462 11.18 -6.31 17.48
N MET A 463 10.57 -5.14 17.29
CA MET A 463 10.16 -4.25 18.38
C MET A 463 9.18 -4.96 19.32
N LEU A 464 8.15 -5.62 18.79
CA LEU A 464 7.15 -6.34 19.61
C LEU A 464 7.79 -7.50 20.38
N ILE A 465 8.68 -8.28 19.75
CA ILE A 465 9.42 -9.37 20.42
C ILE A 465 10.29 -8.80 21.54
N ALA A 466 11.04 -7.72 21.27
CA ALA A 466 11.89 -7.07 22.26
C ALA A 466 11.09 -6.52 23.46
N ARG A 467 9.84 -6.10 23.24
CA ARG A 467 8.91 -5.67 24.30
C ARG A 467 8.18 -6.83 25.00
N GLY A 468 8.57 -8.08 24.73
CA GLY A 468 8.07 -9.26 25.42
C GLY A 468 6.73 -9.79 24.92
N HIS A 469 6.27 -9.38 23.73
CA HIS A 469 5.07 -9.98 23.15
C HIS A 469 5.33 -11.44 22.73
N ALA A 470 4.39 -12.33 23.07
CA ALA A 470 4.52 -13.76 22.83
C ALA A 470 4.64 -14.14 21.34
N VAL A 471 5.67 -14.94 21.02
CA VAL A 471 5.99 -15.43 19.66
C VAL A 471 5.16 -16.65 19.23
N ASP A 472 4.57 -17.36 20.19
CA ASP A 472 3.66 -18.50 19.96
C ASP A 472 2.23 -18.21 20.43
N TYR A 473 1.87 -16.93 20.44
CA TYR A 473 0.54 -16.53 20.88
C TYR A 473 -0.54 -17.19 20.00
N PHE A 474 -1.47 -17.86 20.66
CA PHE A 474 -2.61 -18.51 20.07
C PHE A 474 -3.74 -18.56 21.09
N ASP A 475 -4.83 -17.84 20.82
CA ASP A 475 -6.06 -18.01 21.59
C ASP A 475 -7.29 -17.59 20.79
N VAL A 476 -8.13 -18.59 20.49
CA VAL A 476 -9.39 -18.44 19.75
C VAL A 476 -10.54 -17.93 20.64
N SER A 477 -10.42 -18.11 21.96
CA SER A 477 -11.42 -17.79 22.98
C SER A 477 -11.12 -16.49 23.74
N ARG A 478 -9.83 -16.14 23.84
CA ARG A 478 -9.28 -14.97 24.53
C ARG A 478 -8.60 -13.97 23.59
N ALA A 479 -9.04 -13.88 22.34
CA ALA A 479 -8.79 -12.67 21.57
C ALA A 479 -9.17 -11.47 22.45
N VAL A 480 -8.19 -10.60 22.76
CA VAL A 480 -8.34 -9.42 23.64
C VAL A 480 -9.73 -8.83 23.40
N PRO A 481 -10.56 -8.49 24.41
CA PRO A 481 -11.96 -8.10 24.22
C PRO A 481 -12.19 -7.01 23.15
N LYS A 482 -11.20 -6.14 22.91
CA LYS A 482 -11.18 -5.14 21.82
C LYS A 482 -11.06 -5.76 20.41
N LEU A 483 -10.47 -6.95 20.28
CA LEU A 483 -10.24 -7.72 19.04
C LEU A 483 -11.41 -8.66 18.68
N LYS A 484 -12.33 -8.98 19.61
CA LYS A 484 -13.53 -9.80 19.34
C LYS A 484 -14.43 -9.24 18.21
N LYS A 485 -14.36 -7.93 17.91
CA LYS A 485 -15.09 -7.31 16.80
C LYS A 485 -14.42 -7.54 15.42
N ILE A 486 -13.10 -7.72 15.36
CA ILE A 486 -12.35 -8.08 14.14
C ILE A 486 -12.76 -9.47 13.64
N LEU A 487 -12.99 -10.39 14.57
CA LEU A 487 -13.56 -11.72 14.30
C LEU A 487 -14.95 -11.64 13.64
N TRP A 488 -15.75 -10.63 14.00
CA TRP A 488 -17.04 -10.38 13.38
C TRP A 488 -16.89 -9.94 11.93
N VAL A 489 -15.82 -9.23 11.57
CA VAL A 489 -15.52 -8.84 10.18
C VAL A 489 -15.17 -10.03 9.32
N SER A 490 -14.36 -10.97 9.78
CA SER A 490 -14.11 -12.21 9.01
C SER A 490 -15.42 -13.00 8.77
N LYS A 491 -16.28 -13.10 9.80
CA LYS A 491 -17.63 -13.67 9.67
C LYS A 491 -18.60 -12.83 8.82
N LEU A 492 -18.45 -11.50 8.80
CA LEU A 492 -19.27 -10.56 8.04
C LEU A 492 -18.85 -10.54 6.57
N VAL A 493 -17.55 -10.56 6.28
CA VAL A 493 -16.97 -10.76 4.95
C VAL A 493 -17.45 -12.09 4.38
N ASN A 494 -17.43 -13.17 5.16
CA ASN A 494 -18.00 -14.45 4.74
C ASN A 494 -19.51 -14.42 4.50
N ARG A 495 -20.28 -13.72 5.34
CA ARG A 495 -21.73 -13.53 5.15
C ARG A 495 -22.07 -12.66 3.94
N LEU A 496 -21.35 -11.55 3.74
CA LEU A 496 -21.53 -10.63 2.62
C LEU A 496 -21.07 -11.24 1.30
N MET A 497 -20.06 -12.12 1.32
CA MET A 497 -19.55 -12.81 0.13
C MET A 497 -20.26 -14.12 -0.21
N ASN A 498 -21.18 -14.60 0.64
CA ASN A 498 -21.96 -15.83 0.47
C ASN A 498 -21.10 -17.03 0.01
N ARG A 499 -19.98 -17.28 0.72
CA ARG A 499 -19.00 -18.30 0.37
C ARG A 499 -18.74 -19.30 1.50
N PRO A 500 -18.49 -20.58 1.18
CA PRO A 500 -18.08 -21.57 2.16
C PRO A 500 -16.73 -21.19 2.77
N PRO A 501 -16.48 -21.51 4.05
CA PRO A 501 -15.24 -21.13 4.70
C PRO A 501 -14.02 -21.67 3.95
N THR A 502 -13.10 -20.80 3.52
CA THR A 502 -11.89 -21.22 2.82
C THR A 502 -10.74 -21.44 3.80
N ILE A 503 -9.61 -22.02 3.35
CA ILE A 503 -8.42 -22.13 4.22
C ILE A 503 -8.00 -20.75 4.78
N LEU A 504 -8.18 -19.69 3.99
CA LEU A 504 -7.82 -18.32 4.32
C LEU A 504 -8.58 -17.84 5.56
N ASP A 505 -9.80 -18.34 5.75
CA ASP A 505 -10.68 -17.99 6.87
C ASP A 505 -10.17 -18.57 8.20
N HIS A 506 -9.28 -19.56 8.14
CA HIS A 506 -8.61 -20.15 9.30
C HIS A 506 -7.25 -19.51 9.62
N TYR A 507 -6.74 -18.64 8.74
CA TYR A 507 -5.53 -17.82 8.96
C TYR A 507 -5.86 -16.41 9.45
N ALA A 508 -7.08 -16.16 9.93
CA ALA A 508 -7.43 -14.88 10.55
C ALA A 508 -6.67 -14.68 11.87
N VAL A 509 -6.36 -13.43 12.21
CA VAL A 509 -5.63 -13.09 13.44
C VAL A 509 -6.23 -13.77 14.68
N GLY A 510 -5.39 -14.49 15.43
CA GLY A 510 -5.77 -15.22 16.64
C GLY A 510 -6.16 -16.69 16.44
N TYR A 511 -6.37 -17.14 15.19
CA TYR A 511 -6.60 -18.55 14.86
C TYR A 511 -5.33 -19.33 14.53
N ALA A 512 -4.20 -18.66 14.37
CA ALA A 512 -2.92 -19.29 14.04
C ALA A 512 -1.79 -18.59 14.81
N THR A 513 -0.69 -19.30 15.09
CA THR A 513 0.50 -18.66 15.69
C THR A 513 1.13 -17.67 14.71
N PRO A 514 1.93 -16.69 15.17
CA PRO A 514 2.70 -15.82 14.28
C PRO A 514 3.47 -16.58 13.20
N LEU A 515 4.08 -17.72 13.55
CA LEU A 515 4.85 -18.53 12.61
C LEU A 515 3.98 -19.16 11.52
N HIS A 516 2.73 -19.54 11.81
CA HIS A 516 1.78 -19.98 10.76
C HIS A 516 1.45 -18.86 9.79
N LEU A 517 1.21 -17.64 10.30
CA LEU A 517 0.87 -16.48 9.48
C LEU A 517 2.04 -16.06 8.59
N ALA A 518 3.23 -15.94 9.20
CA ALA A 518 4.47 -15.65 8.48
C ALA A 518 4.76 -16.73 7.41
N ALA A 519 4.53 -18.00 7.75
CA ALA A 519 4.74 -19.11 6.83
C ALA A 519 3.74 -19.12 5.66
N TYR A 520 2.46 -18.90 5.95
CA TYR A 520 1.40 -18.82 4.94
C TYR A 520 1.57 -17.62 3.99
N ASN A 521 2.06 -16.49 4.51
CA ASN A 521 2.32 -15.28 3.73
C ASN A 521 3.69 -15.29 3.02
N GLY A 522 4.51 -16.32 3.25
CA GLY A 522 5.82 -16.44 2.64
C GLY A 522 6.86 -15.46 3.18
N ASN A 523 6.62 -14.83 4.34
CA ASN A 523 7.53 -13.84 4.89
C ASN A 523 8.74 -14.50 5.56
N ILE A 524 9.79 -14.70 4.77
CA ILE A 524 11.06 -15.29 5.21
C ILE A 524 11.66 -14.52 6.39
N GLY A 525 11.66 -13.19 6.35
CA GLY A 525 12.25 -12.38 7.41
C GLY A 525 11.51 -12.54 8.74
N ALA A 526 10.18 -12.58 8.71
CA ALA A 526 9.38 -12.85 9.91
C ALA A 526 9.61 -14.28 10.42
N VAL A 527 9.72 -15.27 9.52
CA VAL A 527 10.04 -16.65 9.88
C VAL A 527 11.41 -16.72 10.57
N ASP A 528 12.43 -16.08 10.01
CA ASP A 528 13.78 -16.02 10.59
C ASP A 528 13.76 -15.37 11.99
N LEU A 529 13.07 -14.23 12.16
CA LEU A 529 12.93 -13.55 13.45
C LEU A 529 12.19 -14.41 14.48
N LEU A 530 11.08 -15.03 14.10
CA LEU A 530 10.27 -15.85 15.00
C LEU A 530 11.02 -17.11 15.44
N LEU A 531 11.69 -17.80 14.52
CA LEU A 531 12.51 -18.96 14.84
C LEU A 531 13.70 -18.58 15.73
N GLY A 532 14.36 -17.46 15.44
CA GLY A 532 15.43 -16.91 16.28
C GLY A 532 14.97 -16.53 17.69
N ALA A 533 13.70 -16.15 17.84
CA ALA A 533 13.05 -15.88 19.13
C ALA A 533 12.44 -17.14 19.79
N GLY A 534 12.65 -18.33 19.23
CA GLY A 534 12.24 -19.61 19.81
C GLY A 534 10.80 -20.04 19.53
N ALA A 535 10.17 -19.54 18.46
CA ALA A 535 8.83 -19.98 18.07
C ALA A 535 8.77 -21.49 17.78
N ASP A 536 7.66 -22.13 18.19
CA ASP A 536 7.43 -23.56 18.00
C ASP A 536 7.22 -23.93 16.52
N VAL A 537 8.29 -24.43 15.89
CA VAL A 537 8.31 -24.89 14.50
C VAL A 537 7.34 -26.06 14.22
N ALA A 538 6.99 -26.83 15.25
CA ALA A 538 6.10 -27.99 15.17
C ALA A 538 4.66 -27.68 15.60
N SER A 539 4.34 -26.40 15.86
CA SER A 539 3.06 -25.99 16.39
C SER A 539 1.90 -26.52 15.56
N THR A 540 0.91 -27.13 16.22
CA THR A 540 -0.34 -27.61 15.58
C THR A 540 -1.55 -26.81 16.03
N ARG A 541 -1.31 -25.59 16.54
CA ARG A 541 -2.34 -24.74 17.12
C ARG A 541 -3.32 -24.18 16.08
N HIS A 542 -2.98 -24.16 14.79
CA HIS A 542 -3.91 -23.77 13.72
C HIS A 542 -5.25 -24.56 13.79
N PRO A 543 -6.42 -24.03 13.36
CA PRO A 543 -7.71 -24.67 13.60
C PRO A 543 -7.89 -25.98 12.82
N LEU A 544 -7.17 -26.13 11.71
CA LEU A 544 -7.08 -27.39 10.97
C LEU A 544 -5.99 -28.33 11.51
N ARG A 545 -5.35 -28.00 12.63
CA ARG A 545 -4.13 -28.62 13.17
C ARG A 545 -2.98 -28.70 12.17
N MET A 546 -2.93 -27.75 11.24
CA MET A 546 -1.80 -27.64 10.31
C MET A 546 -0.57 -27.19 11.07
N THR A 547 0.62 -27.57 10.57
CA THR A 547 1.90 -27.00 10.99
C THR A 547 2.24 -25.76 10.18
N PRO A 548 3.18 -24.91 10.62
CA PRO A 548 3.71 -23.82 9.79
C PRO A 548 4.27 -24.33 8.45
N LEU A 549 4.90 -25.51 8.43
CA LEU A 549 5.39 -26.14 7.20
C LEU A 549 4.24 -26.48 6.25
N ALA A 550 3.14 -27.05 6.77
CA ALA A 550 1.96 -27.32 5.95
C ALA A 550 1.30 -26.02 5.45
N ALA A 551 1.36 -24.94 6.21
CA ALA A 551 0.88 -23.62 5.80
C ALA A 551 1.70 -23.05 4.62
N ALA A 552 3.03 -23.05 4.74
CA ALA A 552 3.94 -22.63 3.66
C ALA A 552 3.77 -23.48 2.40
N ALA A 553 3.68 -24.81 2.56
CA ALA A 553 3.47 -25.75 1.45
C ALA A 553 2.11 -25.54 0.77
N ALA A 554 1.05 -25.25 1.55
CA ALA A 554 -0.27 -24.97 1.01
C ALA A 554 -0.35 -23.64 0.23
N ALA A 555 0.56 -22.70 0.49
CA ALA A 555 0.68 -21.40 -0.18
C ALA A 555 1.75 -21.37 -1.29
N GLY A 556 2.62 -22.39 -1.35
CA GLY A 556 3.65 -22.54 -2.36
C GLY A 556 4.97 -21.83 -2.04
N HIS A 557 5.26 -21.55 -0.77
CA HIS A 557 6.44 -20.81 -0.35
C HIS A 557 7.64 -21.72 -0.09
N ARG A 558 8.33 -22.13 -1.16
CA ARG A 558 9.47 -23.06 -1.12
C ARG A 558 10.58 -22.65 -0.15
N GLU A 559 11.03 -21.40 -0.21
CA GLU A 559 12.12 -20.92 0.65
C GLU A 559 11.74 -20.93 2.14
N VAL A 560 10.48 -20.64 2.45
CA VAL A 560 9.95 -20.76 3.81
C VAL A 560 9.90 -22.23 4.24
N CYS A 561 9.45 -23.15 3.38
CA CYS A 561 9.50 -24.58 3.67
C CYS A 561 10.93 -25.03 3.99
N ALA A 562 11.92 -24.59 3.22
CA ALA A 562 13.33 -24.90 3.46
C ALA A 562 13.82 -24.39 4.82
N ARG A 563 13.48 -23.14 5.21
CA ARG A 563 13.81 -22.59 6.53
C ARG A 563 13.18 -23.38 7.67
N LEU A 564 11.89 -23.69 7.55
CA LEU A 564 11.17 -24.46 8.56
C LEU A 564 11.77 -25.87 8.71
N LEU A 565 12.10 -26.55 7.60
CA LEU A 565 12.78 -27.85 7.62
C LEU A 565 14.18 -27.78 8.25
N ALA A 566 14.96 -26.76 7.91
CA ALA A 566 16.27 -26.52 8.52
C ALA A 566 16.17 -26.26 10.03
N ALA A 567 15.07 -25.65 10.48
CA ALA A 567 14.76 -25.46 11.90
C ALA A 567 14.13 -26.70 12.57
N GLY A 568 14.04 -27.84 11.87
CA GLY A 568 13.54 -29.10 12.44
C GLY A 568 12.03 -29.30 12.35
N ALA A 569 11.33 -28.61 11.44
CA ALA A 569 9.91 -28.85 11.21
C ALA A 569 9.63 -30.33 10.86
N PRO A 570 8.64 -30.98 11.49
CA PRO A 570 8.30 -32.36 11.21
C PRO A 570 7.67 -32.49 9.81
N VAL A 571 8.43 -33.03 8.85
CA VAL A 571 8.04 -33.16 7.43
C VAL A 571 6.77 -34.00 7.23
N ASP A 572 6.61 -35.06 8.02
CA ASP A 572 5.50 -36.00 7.93
C ASP A 572 4.35 -35.71 8.91
N ALA A 573 4.37 -34.55 9.59
CA ALA A 573 3.29 -34.17 10.49
C ALA A 573 1.96 -34.06 9.73
N ARG A 574 0.91 -34.63 10.34
CA ARG A 574 -0.42 -34.69 9.75
C ARG A 574 -1.36 -33.71 10.43
N ASP A 575 -2.10 -32.97 9.60
CA ASP A 575 -3.15 -32.08 10.06
C ASP A 575 -4.37 -32.86 10.59
N GLY A 576 -5.41 -32.13 11.06
CA GLY A 576 -6.64 -32.73 11.60
C GLY A 576 -7.45 -33.54 10.58
N ARG A 577 -7.07 -33.51 9.29
CA ARG A 577 -7.65 -34.32 8.22
C ARG A 577 -6.66 -35.36 7.68
N GLY A 578 -5.56 -35.61 8.39
CA GLY A 578 -4.55 -36.60 8.02
C GLY A 578 -3.61 -36.16 6.90
N ARG A 579 -3.57 -34.88 6.52
CA ARG A 579 -2.74 -34.39 5.39
C ARG A 579 -1.39 -33.87 5.87
N THR A 580 -0.34 -34.24 5.15
CA THR A 580 1.02 -33.72 5.31
C THR A 580 1.22 -32.40 4.55
N ALA A 581 2.36 -31.74 4.75
CA ALA A 581 2.75 -30.58 3.96
C ALA A 581 2.78 -30.88 2.46
N SER A 582 3.37 -32.03 2.06
CA SER A 582 3.39 -32.48 0.66
C SER A 582 1.98 -32.73 0.09
N ALA A 583 1.06 -33.29 0.88
CA ALA A 583 -0.32 -33.46 0.46
C ALA A 583 -1.03 -32.11 0.22
N TRP A 584 -0.70 -31.08 1.01
CA TRP A 584 -1.21 -29.73 0.79
C TRP A 584 -0.62 -29.05 -0.45
N ALA A 585 0.69 -29.18 -0.67
CA ALA A 585 1.36 -28.70 -1.87
C ALA A 585 0.77 -29.32 -3.13
N ALA A 586 0.65 -30.65 -3.18
CA ALA A 586 0.05 -31.38 -4.30
C ALA A 586 -1.40 -30.96 -4.56
N ARG A 587 -2.23 -30.87 -3.51
CA ARG A 587 -3.65 -30.45 -3.62
C ARG A 587 -3.78 -29.01 -4.13
N ARG A 588 -2.76 -28.18 -3.97
CA ARG A 588 -2.72 -26.78 -4.40
C ARG A 588 -2.02 -26.59 -5.74
N GLY A 589 -1.44 -27.65 -6.32
CA GLY A 589 -0.73 -27.62 -7.60
C GLY A 589 0.71 -27.13 -7.49
N HIS A 590 1.31 -27.17 -6.31
CA HIS A 590 2.71 -26.82 -6.07
C HIS A 590 3.59 -28.05 -6.25
N THR A 591 3.71 -28.56 -7.48
CA THR A 591 4.36 -29.85 -7.79
C THR A 591 5.87 -29.88 -7.55
N GLU A 592 6.51 -28.71 -7.44
CA GLU A 592 7.94 -28.57 -7.14
C GLU A 592 8.26 -28.61 -5.63
N LEU A 593 7.22 -28.65 -4.78
CA LEU A 593 7.24 -28.65 -3.32
C LEU A 593 6.74 -30.00 -2.79
#